data_AF-A0A930PZ59-F1
#
_entry.id   AF-A0A930PZ59-F1
#
_cell.length_a   1.000
_cell.length_b   1.000
_cell.length_c   1.000
_cell.angle_alpha   90.00
_cell.angle_beta   90.00
_cell.angle_gamma   90.00
#
_symmetry.space_group_name_H-M   'P 1'
#
loop_
_entity.id
_entity.type
_entity.pdbx_description
1 polymer ?
#
loop_
_entity_poly.entity_id
_entity_poly.type
_entity_poly.pdbx_seq_one_letter_code
_entity_poly.pdbx_strand_id
1 'polypeptide(L)'
;MRTFLIIFWGIFATFTTIATFYVIINYEVQRWKDKQRLREGIYIRRVTRLEALMTIFTPVFPCLMFAGHIFFDPESARITIDITALLVSVPFAAYLRYVHVAYVKTSADGIEQRIWFSNPTRYPFTAINRVVFYKAAKYEDEDMVGFYAKSGTQIALFSPLPHKNYRLLAIVRFRIENERWPDMDNPDDVAQVDALDSGPDTVPYFREKEKVTGLADVDM
;
A
#
# COMPACT_ATOMS: atom_id res chain seq x y z
N MET A 1 2.74 -39.96 -11.91
CA MET A 1 2.17 -38.79 -11.21
C MET A 1 3.17 -38.15 -10.23
N ARG A 2 3.82 -38.93 -9.35
CA ARG A 2 4.83 -38.44 -8.38
C ARG A 2 5.93 -37.57 -9.00
N THR A 3 6.65 -38.06 -10.02
CA THR A 3 7.75 -37.31 -10.66
C THR A 3 7.27 -35.97 -11.25
N PHE A 4 6.07 -35.95 -11.83
CA PHE A 4 5.47 -34.72 -12.33
C PHE A 4 5.19 -33.72 -11.20
N LEU A 5 4.59 -34.17 -10.10
CA LEU A 5 4.29 -33.32 -8.94
C LEU A 5 5.56 -32.79 -8.27
N ILE A 6 6.62 -33.59 -8.17
CA ILE A 6 7.93 -33.14 -7.66
C ILE A 6 8.48 -32.02 -8.54
N ILE A 7 8.46 -32.18 -9.87
CA ILE A 7 8.94 -31.16 -10.79
C ILE A 7 8.09 -29.89 -10.70
N PHE A 8 6.76 -30.04 -10.70
CA PHE A 8 5.81 -28.93 -10.59
C PHE A 8 6.02 -28.11 -9.32
N TRP A 9 6.02 -28.76 -8.16
CA TRP A 9 6.21 -28.10 -6.87
C TRP A 9 7.63 -27.58 -6.69
N GLY A 10 8.64 -28.25 -7.24
CA GLY A 10 10.02 -27.79 -7.23
C GLY A 10 10.18 -26.46 -7.99
N ILE A 11 9.62 -26.39 -9.20
CA ILE A 11 9.57 -25.14 -9.97
C ILE A 11 8.88 -24.03 -9.19
N PHE A 12 7.69 -24.30 -8.64
CA PHE A 12 6.91 -23.31 -7.92
C PHE A 12 7.61 -22.84 -6.62
N ALA A 13 8.25 -23.75 -5.90
CA ALA A 13 9.05 -23.46 -4.70
C ALA A 13 10.25 -22.58 -5.04
N THR A 14 11.00 -22.89 -6.10
CA THR A 14 12.13 -22.07 -6.54
C THR A 14 11.67 -20.67 -6.95
N PHE A 15 10.63 -20.55 -7.77
CA PHE A 15 10.12 -19.25 -8.21
C PHE A 15 9.61 -18.40 -7.05
N THR A 16 8.78 -18.96 -6.17
CA THR A 16 8.23 -18.22 -5.02
C THR A 16 9.32 -17.81 -4.04
N THR A 17 10.34 -18.64 -3.83
CA THR A 17 11.48 -18.32 -2.96
C THR A 17 12.31 -17.16 -3.54
N ILE A 18 12.71 -17.24 -4.81
CA ILE A 18 13.48 -16.18 -5.48
C ILE A 18 12.69 -14.87 -5.50
N ALA A 19 11.40 -14.93 -5.85
CA ALA A 19 10.53 -13.75 -5.87
C ALA A 19 10.41 -13.11 -4.48
N THR A 20 10.32 -13.91 -3.41
CA THR A 20 10.24 -13.42 -2.04
C THR A 20 11.50 -12.67 -1.64
N PHE A 21 12.69 -13.24 -1.88
CA PHE A 21 13.95 -12.55 -1.61
C PHE A 21 14.08 -11.27 -2.44
N TYR A 22 13.75 -11.33 -3.72
CA TYR A 22 13.77 -10.16 -4.59
C TYR A 22 12.88 -9.04 -4.05
N VAL A 23 11.63 -9.33 -3.65
CA VAL A 23 10.70 -8.32 -3.14
C VAL A 23 11.18 -7.73 -1.83
N ILE A 24 11.69 -8.54 -0.89
CA ILE A 24 12.18 -8.05 0.40
C ILE A 24 13.42 -7.15 0.23
N ILE A 25 14.38 -7.58 -0.60
CA ILE A 25 15.60 -6.80 -0.88
C ILE A 25 15.21 -5.50 -1.60
N ASN A 26 14.39 -5.60 -2.65
CA ASN A 26 13.94 -4.43 -3.41
C ASN A 26 13.15 -3.46 -2.52
N TYR A 27 12.34 -3.97 -1.59
CA TYR A 27 11.62 -3.17 -0.61
C TYR A 27 12.56 -2.35 0.28
N GLU A 28 13.59 -2.97 0.88
CA GLU A 28 14.54 -2.22 1.74
C GLU A 28 15.43 -1.26 0.92
N VAL A 29 15.85 -1.65 -0.29
CA VAL A 29 16.60 -0.76 -1.20
C VAL A 29 15.75 0.45 -1.59
N GLN A 30 14.48 0.25 -1.96
CA GLN A 30 13.57 1.35 -2.30
C GLN A 30 13.31 2.23 -1.09
N ARG A 31 13.11 1.65 0.10
CA ARG A 31 12.93 2.41 1.33
C ARG A 31 14.13 3.29 1.66
N TRP A 32 15.35 2.81 1.40
CA TRP A 32 16.56 3.62 1.55
C TRP A 32 16.58 4.79 0.54
N LYS A 33 16.28 4.53 -0.73
CA LYS A 33 16.14 5.59 -1.75
C LYS A 33 15.04 6.59 -1.41
N ASP A 34 13.93 6.14 -0.84
CA ASP A 34 12.81 6.99 -0.46
C ASP A 34 13.19 7.93 0.70
N LYS A 35 14.08 7.52 1.61
CA LYS A 35 14.66 8.44 2.61
C LYS A 35 15.54 9.52 1.99
N GLN A 36 16.19 9.24 0.86
CA GLN A 36 16.96 10.25 0.13
C GLN A 36 16.02 11.22 -0.58
N ARG A 37 15.02 10.69 -1.29
CA ARG A 37 13.97 11.47 -1.97
C ARG A 37 13.15 12.34 -1.02
N LEU A 38 12.98 11.91 0.22
CA LEU A 38 12.37 12.73 1.26
C LEU A 38 13.11 14.06 1.46
N ARG A 39 14.45 14.06 1.35
CA ARG A 39 15.26 15.28 1.43
C ARG A 39 15.11 16.17 0.20
N GLU A 40 14.66 15.60 -0.90
CA GLU A 40 14.33 16.28 -2.16
C GLU A 40 12.85 16.74 -2.18
N GLY A 41 12.13 16.66 -1.06
CA GLY A 41 10.71 17.05 -0.96
C GLY A 41 9.74 16.05 -1.58
N ILE A 42 10.20 14.85 -1.98
CA ILE A 42 9.36 13.79 -2.53
C ILE A 42 9.05 12.78 -1.42
N TYR A 43 7.80 12.76 -0.97
CA TYR A 43 7.35 11.91 0.12
C TYR A 43 6.72 10.64 -0.47
N ILE A 44 7.31 9.48 -0.18
CA ILE A 44 6.80 8.18 -0.65
C ILE A 44 6.51 7.31 0.58
N ARG A 45 5.26 6.86 0.70
CA ARG A 45 4.81 5.90 1.71
C ARG A 45 4.51 4.56 1.05
N ARG A 46 4.96 3.49 1.68
CA ARG A 46 4.78 2.09 1.26
C ARG A 46 4.19 1.30 2.42
N VAL A 47 3.83 0.04 2.15
CA VAL A 47 3.48 -0.94 3.18
C VAL A 47 4.51 -0.98 4.30
N THR A 48 4.06 -1.33 5.51
CA THR A 48 4.90 -1.34 6.71
C THR A 48 5.98 -2.43 6.64
N ARG A 49 7.03 -2.34 7.48
CA ARG A 49 8.07 -3.38 7.51
C ARG A 49 7.52 -4.73 7.92
N LEU A 50 6.57 -4.72 8.87
CA LEU A 50 5.94 -5.94 9.37
C LEU A 50 5.19 -6.63 8.22
N GLU A 51 4.39 -5.88 7.47
CA GLU A 51 3.69 -6.38 6.29
C GLU A 51 4.64 -6.92 5.23
N ALA A 52 5.73 -6.21 4.94
CA ALA A 52 6.76 -6.70 4.02
C ALA A 52 7.40 -8.00 4.52
N LEU A 53 7.68 -8.13 5.81
CA LEU A 53 8.26 -9.35 6.39
C LEU A 53 7.31 -10.55 6.28
N MET A 54 5.99 -10.33 6.41
CA MET A 54 5.00 -11.40 6.24
C MET A 54 5.07 -12.09 4.87
N THR A 55 5.67 -11.46 3.85
CA THR A 55 5.90 -12.11 2.55
C THR A 55 6.83 -13.32 2.62
N ILE A 56 7.59 -13.49 3.71
CA ILE A 56 8.44 -14.68 3.94
C ILE A 56 7.65 -15.99 4.00
N PHE A 57 6.34 -15.92 4.25
CA PHE A 57 5.45 -17.08 4.25
C PHE A 57 5.06 -17.55 2.84
N THR A 58 5.29 -16.74 1.80
CA THR A 58 4.92 -17.06 0.42
C THR A 58 5.46 -18.40 -0.11
N PRO A 59 6.76 -18.75 0.10
CA PRO A 59 7.29 -20.03 -0.36
C PRO A 59 6.99 -21.22 0.57
N VAL A 60 6.35 -21.02 1.73
CA VAL A 60 6.18 -22.09 2.73
C VAL A 60 5.41 -23.28 2.18
N PHE A 61 4.21 -23.07 1.65
CA PHE A 61 3.39 -24.15 1.10
C PHE A 61 4.04 -24.83 -0.13
N PRO A 62 4.58 -24.08 -1.10
CA PRO A 62 5.33 -24.67 -2.21
C PRO A 62 6.50 -25.55 -1.78
N CYS A 63 7.32 -25.08 -0.82
CA CYS A 63 8.46 -25.82 -0.30
C CYS A 63 8.02 -27.07 0.49
N LEU A 64 6.98 -26.96 1.31
CA LEU A 64 6.42 -28.09 2.05
C LEU A 64 5.87 -29.18 1.12
N MET A 65 5.17 -28.79 0.05
CA MET A 65 4.67 -29.75 -0.94
C MET A 65 5.81 -30.42 -1.71
N PHE A 66 6.83 -29.66 -2.11
CA PHE A 66 8.02 -30.21 -2.76
C PHE A 66 8.73 -31.25 -1.88
N ALA A 67 9.03 -30.88 -0.63
CA ALA A 67 9.61 -31.81 0.33
C ALA A 67 8.69 -33.01 0.58
N GLY A 68 7.39 -32.77 0.71
CA GLY A 68 6.40 -33.80 0.97
C GLY A 68 6.39 -34.90 -0.11
N HIS A 69 6.44 -34.52 -1.38
CA HIS A 69 6.49 -35.47 -2.50
C HIS A 69 7.83 -36.21 -2.66
N ILE A 70 8.93 -35.65 -2.11
CA ILE A 70 10.23 -36.31 -2.06
C ILE A 70 10.26 -37.36 -0.94
N PHE A 71 9.85 -36.97 0.28
CA PHE A 71 10.08 -37.76 1.50
C PHE A 71 8.92 -38.68 1.90
N PHE A 72 7.67 -38.38 1.54
CA PHE A 72 6.50 -39.20 1.90
C PHE A 72 5.98 -40.01 0.70
N ASP A 73 5.44 -41.20 1.00
CA ASP A 73 5.04 -42.20 0.01
C ASP A 73 3.68 -41.88 -0.67
N PRO A 74 3.45 -42.29 -1.94
CA PRO A 74 2.36 -41.83 -2.78
C PRO A 74 0.94 -42.18 -2.33
N GLU A 75 0.74 -43.14 -1.43
CA GLU A 75 -0.60 -43.44 -0.87
C GLU A 75 -1.12 -42.29 0.01
N SER A 76 -0.23 -41.46 0.55
CA SER A 76 -0.58 -40.26 1.34
C SER A 76 -0.83 -39.01 0.49
N ALA A 77 -0.36 -38.99 -0.76
CA ALA A 77 -0.42 -37.85 -1.67
C ALA A 77 -1.76 -37.81 -2.42
N ARG A 78 -2.84 -37.49 -1.70
CA ARG A 78 -4.15 -37.24 -2.31
C ARG A 78 -4.06 -35.96 -3.13
N ILE A 79 -4.52 -36.00 -4.39
CA ILE A 79 -4.59 -34.83 -5.28
C ILE A 79 -5.35 -33.64 -4.65
N THR A 80 -6.27 -33.91 -3.73
CA THR A 80 -6.98 -32.90 -2.93
C THR A 80 -6.03 -32.04 -2.09
N ILE A 81 -4.95 -32.62 -1.55
CA ILE A 81 -3.94 -31.89 -0.78
C ILE A 81 -3.17 -30.94 -1.70
N ASP A 82 -2.77 -31.39 -2.90
CA ASP A 82 -2.11 -30.54 -3.89
C ASP A 82 -2.98 -29.36 -4.32
N ILE A 83 -4.25 -29.62 -4.64
CA ILE A 83 -5.21 -28.57 -5.00
C ILE A 83 -5.38 -27.58 -3.84
N THR A 84 -5.51 -28.08 -2.61
CA THR A 84 -5.67 -27.24 -1.42
C THR A 84 -4.43 -26.37 -1.20
N ALA A 85 -3.23 -26.95 -1.26
CA ALA A 85 -1.98 -26.22 -1.09
C ALA A 85 -1.79 -25.15 -2.16
N LEU A 86 -2.21 -25.41 -3.40
CA LEU A 86 -2.18 -24.43 -4.47
C LEU A 86 -3.13 -23.27 -4.19
N LEU A 87 -4.39 -23.57 -3.83
CA LEU A 87 -5.39 -22.55 -3.48
C LEU A 87 -4.96 -21.69 -2.31
N VAL A 88 -4.33 -22.28 -1.29
CA VAL A 88 -3.79 -21.54 -0.14
C VAL A 88 -2.58 -20.68 -0.54
N SER A 89 -1.79 -21.10 -1.53
CA SER A 89 -0.61 -20.34 -2.00
C SER A 89 -0.97 -19.09 -2.81
N VAL A 90 -2.12 -19.09 -3.50
CA VAL A 90 -2.60 -17.95 -4.32
C VAL A 90 -2.69 -16.63 -3.54
N PRO A 91 -3.35 -16.54 -2.36
CA PRO A 91 -3.41 -15.29 -1.62
C PRO A 91 -2.04 -14.79 -1.16
N PHE A 92 -1.10 -15.68 -0.82
CA PHE A 92 0.27 -15.25 -0.48
C PHE A 92 1.02 -14.68 -1.69
N ALA A 93 0.87 -15.29 -2.86
CA ALA A 93 1.44 -14.76 -4.10
C ALA A 93 0.84 -13.39 -4.48
N ALA A 94 -0.48 -13.23 -4.29
CA ALA A 94 -1.16 -11.94 -4.46
C ALA A 94 -0.64 -10.89 -3.47
N TYR A 95 -0.46 -11.27 -2.21
CA TYR A 95 0.07 -10.42 -1.15
C TYR A 95 1.53 -9.99 -1.42
N LEU A 96 2.38 -10.91 -1.87
CA LEU A 96 3.76 -10.61 -2.31
C LEU A 96 3.76 -9.52 -3.39
N ARG A 97 2.86 -9.61 -4.37
CA ARG A 97 2.72 -8.65 -5.46
C ARG A 97 2.15 -7.31 -4.99
N TYR A 98 1.26 -7.31 -3.99
CA TYR A 98 0.78 -6.11 -3.32
C TYR A 98 1.94 -5.37 -2.65
N VAL A 99 2.72 -6.05 -1.79
CA VAL A 99 3.89 -5.48 -1.11
C VAL A 99 4.93 -4.91 -2.08
N HIS A 100 5.14 -5.59 -3.21
CA HIS A 100 6.11 -5.15 -4.21
C HIS A 100 5.74 -3.83 -4.90
N VAL A 101 4.45 -3.51 -5.01
CA VAL A 101 3.97 -2.45 -5.91
C VAL A 101 3.17 -1.36 -5.22
N ALA A 102 2.60 -1.64 -4.05
CA ALA A 102 1.80 -0.67 -3.33
C ALA A 102 2.67 0.49 -2.82
N TYR A 103 2.41 1.68 -3.34
CA TYR A 103 2.97 2.93 -2.83
C TYR A 103 2.01 4.11 -3.06
N VAL A 104 2.16 5.11 -2.20
CA VAL A 104 1.59 6.45 -2.35
C VAL A 104 2.74 7.43 -2.37
N LYS A 105 2.85 8.22 -3.43
CA LYS A 105 3.84 9.29 -3.60
C LYS A 105 3.10 10.62 -3.58
N THR A 106 3.60 11.55 -2.79
CA THR A 106 3.20 12.96 -2.78
C THR A 106 4.42 13.80 -3.08
N SER A 107 4.39 14.56 -4.16
CA SER A 107 5.44 15.47 -4.63
C SER A 107 4.84 16.80 -5.08
N ALA A 108 5.66 17.77 -5.49
CA ALA A 108 5.17 19.02 -6.08
C ALA A 108 4.21 18.81 -7.26
N ASP A 109 4.47 17.79 -8.10
CA ASP A 109 3.60 17.40 -9.20
C ASP A 109 2.20 16.87 -8.78
N GLY A 110 1.98 16.64 -7.48
CA GLY A 110 0.73 16.10 -6.93
C GLY A 110 0.87 14.70 -6.34
N ILE A 111 -0.21 13.93 -6.44
CA ILE A 111 -0.38 12.61 -5.82
C ILE A 111 -0.26 11.55 -6.89
N GLU A 112 0.64 10.59 -6.68
CA GLU A 112 0.72 9.37 -7.47
C GLU A 112 0.44 8.17 -6.57
N GLN A 113 -0.61 7.41 -6.88
CA GLN A 113 -0.96 6.21 -6.13
C GLN A 113 -0.92 4.98 -7.04
N ARG A 114 -0.42 3.88 -6.48
CA ARG A 114 -0.46 2.57 -7.11
C ARG A 114 -0.92 1.52 -6.11
N ILE A 115 -2.10 0.93 -6.36
CA ILE A 115 -2.73 -0.08 -5.50
C ILE A 115 -2.88 -1.34 -6.35
N TRP A 116 -1.90 -2.24 -6.32
CA TRP A 116 -2.00 -3.59 -6.90
C TRP A 116 -1.78 -3.71 -8.42
N PHE A 117 -2.82 -3.71 -9.26
CA PHE A 117 -2.74 -3.97 -10.71
C PHE A 117 -2.85 -2.72 -11.59
N SER A 118 -3.39 -1.63 -11.04
CA SER A 118 -3.66 -0.42 -11.79
C SER A 118 -2.39 0.28 -12.24
N ASN A 119 -2.47 0.96 -13.39
CA ASN A 119 -1.49 1.98 -13.75
C ASN A 119 -1.42 3.05 -12.65
N PRO A 120 -0.26 3.69 -12.45
CA PRO A 120 -0.16 4.78 -11.48
C PRO A 120 -1.19 5.86 -11.83
N THR A 121 -2.10 6.14 -10.90
CA THR A 121 -3.05 7.25 -11.05
C THR A 121 -2.40 8.52 -10.52
N ARG A 122 -2.37 9.57 -11.34
CA ARG A 122 -1.80 10.88 -10.99
C ARG A 122 -2.89 11.94 -10.93
N TYR A 123 -2.96 12.65 -9.82
CA TYR A 123 -3.87 13.78 -9.63
C TYR A 123 -3.14 14.95 -8.98
N PRO A 124 -3.32 16.19 -9.46
CA PRO A 124 -2.83 17.37 -8.74
C PRO A 124 -3.65 17.56 -7.45
N PHE A 125 -3.08 18.24 -6.45
CA PHE A 125 -3.76 18.50 -5.18
C PHE A 125 -5.06 19.30 -5.38
N THR A 126 -5.04 20.24 -6.32
CA THR A 126 -6.17 21.11 -6.69
C THR A 126 -7.41 20.35 -7.17
N ALA A 127 -7.27 19.08 -7.54
CA ALA A 127 -8.37 18.20 -7.94
C ALA A 127 -9.23 17.76 -6.74
N ILE A 128 -8.68 17.77 -5.53
CA ILE A 128 -9.37 17.27 -4.34
C ILE A 128 -10.48 18.24 -3.98
N ASN A 129 -11.72 17.81 -4.18
CA ASN A 129 -12.91 18.58 -3.82
C ASN A 129 -13.46 18.18 -2.45
N ARG A 130 -13.42 16.88 -2.16
CA ARG A 130 -14.05 16.30 -0.97
C ARG A 130 -13.13 15.31 -0.26
N VAL A 131 -13.10 15.41 1.07
CA VAL A 131 -12.50 14.41 1.96
C VAL A 131 -13.60 13.83 2.83
N VAL A 132 -13.64 12.49 2.93
CA VAL A 132 -14.61 11.76 3.75
C VAL A 132 -13.85 10.84 4.70
N PHE A 133 -14.15 10.94 5.98
CA PHE A 133 -13.69 10.03 7.00
C PHE A 133 -14.72 8.91 7.18
N TYR A 134 -14.32 7.69 6.88
CA TYR A 134 -15.11 6.49 7.12
C TYR A 134 -14.65 5.87 8.43
N LYS A 135 -15.48 6.02 9.45
CA LYS A 135 -15.25 5.33 10.72
C LYS A 135 -15.48 3.84 10.53
N ALA A 136 -14.55 3.03 11.02
CA ALA A 136 -14.70 1.59 11.04
C ALA A 136 -16.01 1.19 11.75
N ALA A 137 -16.83 0.36 11.09
CA ALA A 137 -18.08 -0.13 11.67
C ALA A 137 -17.84 -1.18 12.77
N LYS A 138 -16.73 -1.92 12.67
CA LYS A 138 -16.28 -2.90 13.65
C LYS A 138 -14.91 -2.52 14.19
N TYR A 139 -14.59 -2.96 15.40
CA TYR A 139 -13.30 -2.70 16.04
C TYR A 139 -12.11 -3.32 15.27
N GLU A 140 -12.36 -4.37 14.50
CA GLU A 140 -11.35 -5.05 13.67
C GLU A 140 -11.10 -4.35 12.32
N ASP A 141 -12.00 -3.48 11.91
CA ASP A 141 -11.86 -2.70 10.68
C ASP A 141 -11.05 -1.43 10.97
N GLU A 142 -10.35 -0.94 9.96
CA GLU A 142 -9.57 0.27 10.08
C GLU A 142 -10.38 1.50 9.63
N ASP A 143 -10.16 2.63 10.31
CA ASP A 143 -10.69 3.92 9.85
C ASP A 143 -10.07 4.27 8.48
N MET A 144 -10.90 4.66 7.52
CA MET A 144 -10.45 4.97 6.16
C MET A 144 -10.70 6.43 5.83
N VAL A 145 -9.79 7.06 5.08
CA VAL A 145 -10.01 8.39 4.53
C VAL A 145 -10.04 8.33 3.02
N GLY A 146 -11.15 8.79 2.44
CA GLY A 146 -11.35 8.89 1.00
C GLY A 146 -11.24 10.34 0.50
N PHE A 147 -10.48 10.53 -0.57
CA PHE A 147 -10.33 11.80 -1.28
C PHE A 147 -11.02 11.70 -2.64
N TYR A 148 -11.83 12.69 -2.98
CA TYR A 148 -12.69 12.67 -4.17
C TYR A 148 -12.60 13.98 -4.95
N ALA A 149 -12.65 13.86 -6.28
CA ALA A 149 -12.79 14.98 -7.21
C ALA A 149 -14.23 15.52 -7.22
N LYS A 150 -14.46 16.63 -7.94
CA LYS A 150 -15.80 17.23 -8.07
C LYS A 150 -16.74 16.32 -8.87
N SER A 151 -16.22 15.61 -9.87
CA SER A 151 -16.92 14.55 -10.60
C SER A 151 -17.36 13.36 -9.72
N GLY A 152 -16.86 13.26 -8.48
CA GLY A 152 -17.06 12.10 -7.61
C GLY A 152 -16.04 11.00 -7.80
N THR A 153 -15.10 11.17 -8.74
CA THR A 153 -13.98 10.24 -8.96
C THR A 153 -13.13 10.11 -7.71
N GLN A 154 -12.81 8.88 -7.31
CA GLN A 154 -11.95 8.59 -6.17
C GLN A 154 -10.49 8.86 -6.54
N ILE A 155 -9.89 9.83 -5.87
CA ILE A 155 -8.48 10.24 -6.07
C ILE A 155 -7.57 9.32 -5.25
N ALA A 156 -7.92 9.14 -3.97
CA ALA A 156 -7.16 8.30 -3.06
C ALA A 156 -8.06 7.71 -1.97
N LEU A 157 -7.69 6.53 -1.49
CA LEU A 157 -8.32 5.88 -0.34
C LEU A 157 -7.25 5.13 0.43
N PHE A 158 -7.11 5.45 1.71
CA PHE A 158 -6.18 4.76 2.59
C PHE A 158 -6.56 4.90 4.05
N SER A 159 -6.06 3.97 4.85
CA SER A 159 -6.11 4.01 6.31
C SER A 159 -4.95 4.88 6.84
N PRO A 160 -5.21 5.97 7.59
CA PRO A 160 -4.16 6.89 7.99
C PRO A 160 -3.26 6.31 9.09
N LEU A 161 -3.78 5.46 9.98
CA LEU A 161 -3.08 4.99 11.18
C LEU A 161 -2.01 3.91 10.93
N PRO A 162 -2.30 2.78 10.26
CA PRO A 162 -1.35 1.67 10.13
C PRO A 162 -0.18 2.03 9.22
N HIS A 163 -0.44 2.79 8.16
CA HIS A 163 0.59 3.18 7.19
C HIS A 163 1.22 4.55 7.47
N LYS A 164 0.78 5.25 8.53
CA LYS A 164 1.24 6.59 8.93
C LYS A 164 1.27 7.56 7.75
N ASN A 165 0.23 7.52 6.93
CA ASN A 165 0.14 8.30 5.71
C ASN A 165 -0.66 9.58 5.98
N TYR A 166 -0.07 10.52 6.73
CA TYR A 166 -0.77 11.77 7.11
C TYR A 166 -0.48 12.91 6.14
N ARG A 167 0.53 12.79 5.28
CA ARG A 167 0.97 13.89 4.40
C ARG A 167 -0.16 14.47 3.56
N LEU A 168 -0.99 13.62 2.95
CA LEU A 168 -2.11 14.12 2.15
C LEU A 168 -3.19 14.78 3.00
N LEU A 169 -3.45 14.27 4.21
CA LEU A 169 -4.34 14.91 5.17
C LEU A 169 -3.77 16.28 5.61
N ALA A 170 -2.46 16.37 5.84
CA ALA A 170 -1.76 17.59 6.20
C ALA A 170 -1.87 18.66 5.10
N ILE A 171 -1.68 18.27 3.84
CA ILE A 171 -1.86 19.15 2.67
C ILE A 171 -3.29 19.69 2.59
N VAL A 172 -4.30 18.82 2.80
CA VAL A 172 -5.70 19.26 2.79
C VAL A 172 -6.00 20.15 3.99
N ARG A 173 -5.43 19.86 5.16
CA ARG A 173 -5.61 20.70 6.35
C ARG A 173 -5.00 22.09 6.15
N PHE A 174 -3.80 22.17 5.55
CA PHE A 174 -3.20 23.43 5.12
C PHE A 174 -4.16 24.21 4.20
N ARG A 175 -4.77 23.55 3.22
CA ARG A 175 -5.74 24.18 2.32
C ARG A 175 -6.96 24.75 3.03
N ILE A 176 -7.42 24.09 4.08
CA ILE A 176 -8.56 24.56 4.88
C ILE A 176 -8.15 25.74 5.76
N GLU A 177 -6.98 25.69 6.39
CA GLU A 177 -6.52 26.72 7.33
C GLU A 177 -6.02 28.00 6.62
N ASN A 178 -5.41 27.87 5.45
CA ASN A 178 -4.81 28.99 4.69
C ASN A 178 -5.62 29.43 3.47
N GLU A 179 -6.76 28.78 3.19
CA GLU A 179 -7.64 29.04 2.04
C GLU A 179 -6.98 28.95 0.65
N ARG A 180 -5.78 28.35 0.56
CA ARG A 180 -5.03 28.10 -0.69
C ARG A 180 -4.27 26.78 -0.63
N TRP A 181 -3.96 26.18 -1.78
CA TRP A 181 -3.11 24.99 -1.80
C TRP A 181 -1.65 25.36 -1.45
N PRO A 182 -0.91 24.46 -0.78
CA PRO A 182 0.50 24.69 -0.50
C PRO A 182 1.31 24.63 -1.79
N ASP A 183 2.26 25.55 -1.93
CA ASP A 183 3.32 25.46 -2.91
C ASP A 183 4.43 24.57 -2.36
N MET A 184 4.55 23.37 -2.91
CA MET A 184 5.52 22.38 -2.42
C MET A 184 6.97 22.69 -2.83
N ASP A 185 7.18 23.72 -3.66
CA ASP A 185 8.51 24.28 -3.96
C ASP A 185 8.88 25.42 -2.99
N ASN A 186 7.92 25.94 -2.21
CA ASN A 186 8.15 26.95 -1.20
C ASN A 186 8.49 26.30 0.17
N PRO A 187 9.69 26.54 0.74
CA PRO A 187 10.11 25.94 2.00
C PRO A 187 9.22 26.28 3.19
N ASP A 188 8.60 27.47 3.23
CA ASP A 188 7.72 27.88 4.33
C ASP A 188 6.41 27.08 4.34
N ASP A 189 5.84 26.85 3.16
CA ASP A 189 4.64 26.02 2.99
C ASP A 189 4.95 24.56 3.34
N VAL A 190 6.09 24.05 2.88
CA VAL A 190 6.56 22.70 3.23
C VAL A 190 6.70 22.53 4.74
N ALA A 191 7.28 23.51 5.44
CA ALA A 191 7.45 23.47 6.89
C ALA A 191 6.10 23.45 7.64
N GLN A 192 5.11 24.21 7.16
CA GLN A 192 3.75 24.16 7.72
C GLN A 192 3.08 22.80 7.49
N VAL A 193 3.20 22.25 6.28
CA VAL A 193 2.67 20.91 5.99
C VAL A 193 3.40 19.83 6.81
N ASP A 194 4.72 19.96 7.02
CA ASP A 194 5.50 19.07 7.89
C ASP A 194 5.00 19.14 9.34
N ALA A 195 4.67 20.32 9.86
CA ALA A 195 4.09 20.48 11.19
C ALA A 195 2.71 19.82 11.31
N LEU A 196 1.93 19.79 10.22
CA LEU A 196 0.63 19.14 10.14
C LEU A 196 0.70 17.63 9.80
N ASP A 197 1.85 17.08 9.39
CA ASP A 197 2.08 15.65 9.08
C ASP A 197 2.18 14.81 10.37
N SER A 198 1.27 15.06 11.30
CA SER A 198 1.15 14.46 12.63
C SER A 198 -0.16 13.69 12.75
N GLY A 199 -0.07 12.40 13.03
CA GLY A 199 -1.25 11.55 13.26
C GLY A 199 -2.13 12.02 14.44
N PRO A 200 -1.56 12.30 15.62
CA PRO A 200 -2.31 12.77 16.79
C PRO A 200 -3.10 14.06 16.57
N ASP A 201 -2.66 14.95 15.68
CA ASP A 201 -3.30 16.25 15.50
C ASP A 201 -4.23 16.28 14.29
N THR A 202 -3.81 15.63 13.20
CA THR A 202 -4.50 15.75 11.91
C THR A 202 -5.58 14.68 11.74
N VAL A 203 -5.42 13.47 12.26
CA VAL A 203 -6.47 12.44 12.15
C VAL A 203 -7.73 12.82 12.94
N PRO A 204 -7.65 13.28 14.21
CA PRO A 204 -8.84 13.73 14.94
C PRO A 204 -9.56 14.88 14.26
N TYR A 205 -8.83 15.84 13.68
CA TYR A 205 -9.41 16.97 12.95
C TYR A 205 -10.37 16.52 11.84
N PHE A 206 -9.97 15.55 11.01
CA PHE A 206 -10.84 15.03 9.95
C PHE A 206 -11.90 14.07 10.47
N ARG A 207 -11.63 13.33 11.54
CA ARG A 207 -12.60 12.47 12.21
C ARG A 207 -13.78 13.28 12.78
N GLU A 208 -13.51 14.41 13.42
CA GLU A 208 -14.54 15.30 13.97
C GLU A 208 -15.39 15.96 12.88
N LYS A 209 -14.76 16.33 11.75
CA LYS A 209 -15.47 16.95 10.64
C LYS A 209 -16.31 15.96 9.83
N GLU A 210 -15.96 14.67 9.84
CA GLU A 210 -16.51 13.55 9.06
C GLU A 210 -16.44 13.72 7.53
N LYS A 211 -16.74 14.91 7.01
CA LYS A 211 -16.75 15.26 5.61
C LYS A 211 -16.39 16.74 5.41
N VAL A 212 -15.45 16.99 4.51
CA VAL A 212 -15.10 18.35 4.05
C VAL A 212 -15.32 18.42 2.55
N THR A 213 -15.91 19.51 2.05
CA THR A 213 -16.26 19.71 0.62
C THR A 213 -15.94 21.12 0.16
N GLY A 214 -15.83 21.33 -1.16
CA GLY A 214 -15.62 22.66 -1.74
C GLY A 214 -14.15 23.10 -1.75
N LEU A 215 -13.23 22.13 -1.78
CA LEU A 215 -11.79 22.35 -1.69
C LEU A 215 -11.12 22.54 -3.06
N ALA A 216 -11.75 22.06 -4.13
CA ALA A 216 -11.13 22.01 -5.45
C ALA A 216 -11.09 23.38 -6.10
N ASP A 217 -9.94 23.70 -6.71
CA ASP A 217 -9.77 24.90 -7.53
C ASP A 217 -10.01 24.59 -9.02
N VAL A 218 -9.99 23.31 -9.41
CA VAL A 218 -10.21 22.84 -10.79
C VAL A 218 -11.35 21.83 -10.84
N ASP A 219 -12.17 21.95 -11.89
CA ASP A 219 -13.24 20.99 -12.18
C ASP A 219 -12.65 19.79 -12.94
N MET A 220 -12.46 18.68 -12.21
CA MET A 220 -12.15 17.34 -12.72
C MET A 220 -13.18 16.32 -12.27
#